data_AF-A0A4Y2WQ79-F1
#
_entry.id   AF-A0A4Y2WQ79-F1
#
_cell.length_a   1.000
_cell.length_b   1.000
_cell.length_c   1.000
_cell.angle_alpha   90.00
_cell.angle_beta   90.00
_cell.angle_gamma   90.00
#
_symmetry.space_group_name_H-M   'P 1'
#
loop_
_entity.id
_entity.type
_entity.pdbx_description
1 polymer ?
#
loop_
_entity_poly.entity_id
_entity_poly.type
_entity_poly.pdbx_seq_one_letter_code
_entity_poly.pdbx_strand_id
1 'polypeptide(L)'
;MLIRPTEFEKCLTFYLIRGKGDKSIEKFSLELELSILALDGTSPVSKYICKDIFFSDEWSSPLVLKQDDLKQKMDVFLSDDVLTIRCRMWENESSERWTILRCDPIPSDRSVLG
;
A
#
# COMPACT_ATOMS: atom_id res chain seq x y z
N MET A 1 1.08 13.09 3.07
CA MET A 1 0.14 12.02 2.66
C MET A 1 0.17 10.89 3.67
N LEU A 2 -0.95 10.20 3.83
CA LEU A 2 -1.13 8.97 4.60
C LEU A 2 -1.52 7.86 3.64
N ILE A 3 -1.18 6.61 3.96
CA ILE A 3 -1.65 5.46 3.19
C ILE A 3 -2.59 4.65 4.05
N ARG A 4 -3.72 4.24 3.49
CA ARG A 4 -4.69 3.37 4.16
C ARG A 4 -4.93 2.09 3.37
N PRO A 5 -4.73 0.91 3.97
CA PRO A 5 -5.26 -0.33 3.41
C PRO A 5 -6.78 -0.35 3.55
N THR A 6 -7.47 -0.95 2.58
CA THR A 6 -8.92 -1.19 2.62
C THR A 6 -9.22 -2.49 1.89
N GLU A 7 -10.24 -3.21 2.36
CA GLU A 7 -10.73 -4.41 1.71
C GLU A 7 -11.85 -4.07 0.72
N PHE A 8 -11.72 -4.51 -0.52
CA PHE A 8 -12.76 -4.41 -1.53
C PHE A 8 -12.78 -5.68 -2.38
N GLU A 9 -13.92 -6.37 -2.46
CA GLU A 9 -14.10 -7.59 -3.26
C GLU A 9 -12.98 -8.64 -3.09
N LYS A 10 -12.62 -8.97 -1.85
CA LYS A 10 -11.52 -9.91 -1.50
C LYS A 10 -10.15 -9.46 -2.00
N CYS A 11 -9.99 -8.17 -2.27
CA CYS A 11 -8.71 -7.56 -2.58
C CYS A 11 -8.32 -6.58 -1.49
N LEU A 12 -7.03 -6.52 -1.23
CA LEU A 12 -6.42 -5.47 -0.45
C LEU A 12 -6.05 -4.34 -1.41
N THR A 13 -6.65 -3.17 -1.20
CA THR A 13 -6.42 -1.95 -1.97
C THR A 13 -5.82 -0.90 -1.07
N PHE A 14 -4.92 -0.06 -1.60
CA PHE A 14 -4.31 1.03 -0.84
C PHE A 14 -4.81 2.37 -1.33
N TYR A 15 -5.03 3.30 -0.41
CA TYR A 15 -5.43 4.67 -0.72
C TYR A 15 -4.35 5.63 -0.23
N LEU A 16 -3.92 6.55 -1.08
CA LEU A 16 -3.17 7.73 -0.68
C LEU A 16 -4.14 8.84 -0.31
N ILE A 17 -4.01 9.34 0.91
CA ILE A 17 -4.85 10.40 1.45
C ILE A 17 -3.98 11.61 1.73
N ARG A 18 -4.38 12.76 1.20
CA ARG A 18 -3.75 14.04 1.48
C ARG A 18 -4.00 14.41 2.95
N GLY A 19 -2.98 14.95 3.61
CA GLY A 19 -3.12 15.31 5.02
C GLY A 19 -4.11 16.46 5.19
N LYS A 20 -5.02 16.39 6.19
CA LYS A 20 -6.07 17.40 6.46
C LYS A 20 -5.58 18.86 6.62
N GLY A 21 -4.28 19.09 6.77
CA GLY A 21 -3.68 20.43 6.86
C GLY A 21 -3.25 21.04 5.53
N ASP A 22 -3.26 20.26 4.46
CA ASP A 22 -2.78 20.65 3.15
C ASP A 22 -3.93 21.25 2.33
N LYS A 23 -4.14 22.56 2.49
CA LYS A 23 -5.26 23.30 1.90
C LYS A 23 -5.02 23.74 0.44
N SER A 24 -3.91 23.32 -0.15
CA SER A 24 -3.58 23.72 -1.52
C SER A 24 -4.38 22.90 -2.52
N ILE A 25 -5.25 23.56 -3.30
CA ILE A 25 -5.98 22.96 -4.43
C ILE A 25 -5.03 22.78 -5.65
N GLU A 26 -3.73 23.06 -5.49
CA GLU A 26 -2.78 22.92 -6.58
C GLU A 26 -2.56 21.45 -6.93
N LYS A 27 -2.58 21.21 -8.24
CA LYS A 27 -2.18 19.94 -8.84
C LYS A 27 -0.71 19.73 -8.55
N PHE A 28 -0.35 18.53 -8.12
CA PHE A 28 1.03 18.13 -8.03
C PHE A 28 1.24 16.85 -8.83
N SER A 29 2.39 16.76 -9.48
CA SER A 29 2.85 15.54 -10.11
C SER A 29 3.50 14.68 -9.04
N LEU A 30 3.09 13.43 -8.93
CA LEU A 30 3.72 12.50 -7.99
C LEU A 30 4.01 11.20 -8.72
N GLU A 31 5.23 10.74 -8.57
CA GLU A 31 5.61 9.38 -8.89
C GLU A 31 5.56 8.55 -7.61
N LEU A 32 5.01 7.35 -7.71
CA LEU A 32 4.71 6.46 -6.60
C LEU A 32 5.19 5.05 -6.92
N GLU A 33 5.99 4.46 -6.03
CA GLU A 33 6.28 3.02 -6.01
C GLU A 33 5.61 2.42 -4.77
N LEU A 34 4.67 1.50 -4.97
CA LEU A 34 4.17 0.61 -3.93
C LEU A 34 4.83 -0.75 -4.10
N SER A 35 5.45 -1.26 -3.04
CA SER A 35 6.12 -2.56 -3.05
C SER A 35 5.69 -3.40 -1.87
N ILE A 36 5.39 -4.68 -2.11
CA ILE A 36 5.28 -5.68 -1.05
C ILE A 36 6.67 -6.19 -0.77
N LEU A 37 7.08 -6.14 0.49
CA LEU A 37 8.38 -6.66 0.90
C LEU A 37 8.27 -8.14 1.25
N ALA A 38 9.38 -8.85 1.07
CA ALA A 38 9.55 -10.20 1.55
C ALA A 38 9.49 -10.23 3.08
N LEU A 39 9.45 -11.45 3.64
CA LEU A 39 9.46 -11.71 5.07
C LEU A 39 10.60 -11.00 5.82
N ASP A 40 11.75 -10.78 5.16
CA ASP A 40 12.89 -10.06 5.74
C ASP A 40 12.69 -8.53 5.81
N GLY A 41 11.63 -8.00 5.21
CA GLY A 41 11.32 -6.58 5.14
C GLY A 41 12.28 -5.76 4.27
N THR A 42 13.14 -6.38 3.46
CA THR A 42 14.15 -5.66 2.67
C THR A 42 13.86 -5.73 1.18
N SER A 43 13.51 -6.92 0.68
CA SER A 43 13.45 -7.19 -0.75
C SER A 43 12.03 -7.11 -1.28
N PRO A 44 11.73 -6.26 -2.28
CA PRO A 44 10.40 -6.17 -2.86
C PRO A 44 10.10 -7.42 -3.70
N VAL A 45 9.04 -8.14 -3.35
CA VAL A 45 8.58 -9.35 -4.04
C VAL A 45 7.55 -9.01 -5.13
N SER A 46 6.81 -7.92 -4.93
CA SER A 46 5.93 -7.34 -5.93
C SER A 46 6.05 -5.82 -5.90
N LYS A 47 5.92 -5.20 -7.07
CA LYS A 47 6.03 -3.74 -7.23
C LYS A 47 4.95 -3.22 -8.15
N TYR A 48 4.49 -2.03 -7.84
CA TYR A 48 3.64 -1.23 -8.69
C TYR A 48 4.19 0.20 -8.72
N ILE A 49 4.39 0.73 -9.93
CA ILE A 49 4.89 2.09 -10.13
C ILE A 49 3.83 2.86 -10.91
N CYS A 50 3.51 4.06 -10.43
CA CYS A 50 2.59 4.99 -11.08
C CYS A 50 3.18 6.39 -11.08
N LYS A 51 2.95 7.13 -12.16
CA LYS A 51 3.22 8.56 -12.22
C LYS A 51 1.96 9.23 -12.69
N ASP A 52 1.39 10.08 -11.86
CA ASP A 52 0.13 10.73 -12.16
C ASP A 52 0.12 12.18 -11.65
N ILE A 53 -0.81 12.96 -12.19
CA ILE A 53 -1.14 14.29 -11.70
C ILE A 53 -2.32 14.13 -10.75
N PHE A 54 -2.15 14.52 -9.50
CA PHE A 54 -3.15 14.32 -8.47
C PHE A 54 -3.99 15.60 -8.31
N PHE A 55 -5.31 15.44 -8.33
CA PHE A 55 -6.28 16.54 -8.31
C PHE A 55 -7.15 16.59 -7.04
N SER A 56 -7.19 15.50 -6.26
CA SER A 56 -8.12 15.31 -5.14
C SER A 56 -7.41 15.03 -3.81
N ASP A 57 -8.16 15.22 -2.72
CA ASP A 57 -7.71 14.95 -1.36
C ASP A 57 -7.50 13.45 -1.09
N GLU A 58 -8.09 12.58 -1.92
CA GLU A 58 -7.99 11.13 -1.82
C GLU A 58 -7.75 10.51 -3.19
N TRP A 59 -6.81 9.57 -3.25
CA TRP A 59 -6.51 8.76 -4.41
C TRP A 59 -6.46 7.29 -4.04
N SER A 60 -7.05 6.45 -4.88
CA SER A 60 -6.96 4.99 -4.76
C SER A 60 -5.81 4.46 -5.62
N SER A 61 -4.96 3.65 -5.03
CA SER A 61 -3.96 2.92 -5.79
C SER A 61 -4.60 1.82 -6.63
N PRO A 62 -4.01 1.53 -7.80
CA PRO A 62 -4.35 0.34 -8.56
C PRO A 62 -3.50 -0.87 -8.12
N LEU A 63 -2.67 -0.76 -7.07
CA LEU A 63 -2.10 -1.95 -6.44
C LEU A 63 -3.22 -2.68 -5.71
N VAL A 64 -3.78 -3.65 -6.42
CA VAL A 64 -4.85 -4.53 -5.96
C VAL A 64 -4.22 -5.89 -5.69
N LEU A 65 -4.16 -6.26 -4.42
CA LEU A 65 -3.67 -7.56 -3.98
C LEU A 65 -4.84 -8.50 -3.73
N LYS A 66 -5.02 -9.51 -4.57
CA LYS A 66 -6.03 -10.53 -4.30
C LYS A 66 -5.64 -11.31 -3.05
N GLN A 67 -6.59 -11.50 -2.14
CA GLN A 67 -6.37 -12.28 -0.93
C GLN A 67 -5.92 -13.71 -1.25
N ASP A 68 -6.38 -14.30 -2.34
CA ASP A 68 -5.97 -15.65 -2.74
C ASP A 68 -4.49 -15.72 -3.16
N ASP A 69 -3.98 -14.68 -3.83
CA ASP A 69 -2.57 -14.58 -4.20
C ASP A 69 -1.67 -14.38 -2.95
N LEU A 70 -2.17 -13.62 -1.97
CA LEU A 70 -1.54 -13.47 -0.66
C LEU A 70 -1.51 -14.80 0.10
N LYS A 71 -2.63 -15.54 0.12
CA LYS A 71 -2.76 -16.85 0.78
C LYS A 71 -1.83 -17.90 0.19
N GLN A 72 -1.66 -17.92 -1.12
CA GLN A 72 -0.77 -18.89 -1.80
C GLN A 72 0.72 -18.66 -1.53
N LYS A 73 1.09 -17.46 -1.05
CA LYS A 73 2.48 -17.03 -0.89
C LYS A 73 2.73 -16.42 0.50
N MET A 74 1.94 -16.85 1.50
CA MET A 74 2.04 -16.32 2.87
C MET A 74 3.44 -16.48 3.44
N ASP A 75 4.09 -17.61 3.16
CA ASP A 75 5.47 -17.94 3.54
C ASP A 75 6.52 -16.99 2.95
N VAL A 76 6.18 -16.30 1.86
CA VAL A 76 7.05 -15.32 1.18
C VAL A 76 6.76 -13.89 1.65
N PHE A 77 5.49 -13.58 1.93
CA PHE A 77 5.01 -12.21 2.14
C PHE A 77 4.78 -11.82 3.60
N LEU A 78 4.50 -12.78 4.49
CA LEU A 78 4.02 -12.52 5.85
C LEU A 78 5.05 -12.95 6.90
N SER A 79 5.65 -11.97 7.57
CA SER A 79 6.42 -12.22 8.80
C SER A 79 5.48 -12.10 9.98
N ASP A 80 5.35 -13.14 10.80
CA ASP A 80 4.49 -13.16 11.99
C ASP A 80 3.05 -12.73 11.71
N ASP A 81 2.48 -13.19 10.59
CA ASP A 81 1.18 -12.71 10.12
C ASP A 81 1.21 -11.17 10.05
N VAL A 82 2.13 -10.58 9.28
CA VAL A 82 2.17 -9.14 8.98
C VAL A 82 2.62 -8.94 7.54
N LEU A 83 1.81 -8.24 6.75
CA LEU A 83 2.17 -7.80 5.40
C LEU A 83 2.93 -6.48 5.48
N THR A 84 4.17 -6.47 5.00
CA THR A 84 4.98 -5.25 4.96
C THR A 84 4.94 -4.62 3.58
N ILE A 85 4.52 -3.35 3.53
CA ILE A 85 4.39 -2.59 2.29
C ILE A 85 5.27 -1.36 2.39
N ARG A 86 6.15 -1.18 1.42
CA ARG A 86 6.92 0.03 1.24
C ARG A 86 6.23 0.91 0.21
N CYS A 87 6.03 2.16 0.57
CA CYS A 87 5.64 3.20 -0.37
C CYS A 87 6.80 4.17 -0.52
N ARG A 88 7.21 4.45 -1.76
CA ARG A 88 8.13 5.52 -2.11
C ARG A 88 7.39 6.52 -3.00
N MET A 89 7.64 7.79 -2.75
CA MET A 89 6.95 8.93 -3.32
C MET A 89 8.01 9.92 -3.80
N TRP A 90 7.85 10.41 -5.02
CA TRP A 90 8.69 11.45 -5.60
C TRP A 90 7.81 12.60 -6.08
N GLU A 91 7.83 13.70 -5.33
CA GLU A 91 7.07 14.92 -5.64
C GLU A 91 7.71 15.73 -6.78
N ASN A 92 8.97 15.43 -7.15
CA ASN A 92 9.80 15.95 -8.25
C ASN A 92 11.07 15.07 -8.40
N GLU A 93 11.97 15.36 -9.35
CA GLU A 93 13.22 14.60 -9.56
C GLU A 93 14.18 14.55 -8.34
N SER A 94 13.98 15.41 -7.34
CA SER A 94 14.94 15.64 -6.25
C SER A 94 14.43 15.29 -4.84
N SER A 95 13.17 14.91 -4.68
CA SER A 95 12.56 14.70 -3.35
C SER A 95 11.94 13.32 -3.24
N GLU A 96 12.71 12.36 -2.71
CA GLU A 96 12.20 11.03 -2.33
C GLU A 96 11.70 11.05 -0.89
N ARG A 97 10.48 10.58 -0.70
CA ARG A 97 9.91 10.27 0.62
C ARG A 97 9.44 8.83 0.60
N TRP A 98 9.70 8.09 1.68
CA TRP A 98 9.16 6.74 1.81
C TRP A 98 8.52 6.50 3.16
N THR A 99 7.63 5.51 3.20
CA THR A 99 7.00 5.05 4.43
C THR A 99 6.80 3.54 4.35
N ILE A 100 6.87 2.87 5.50
CA ILE A 100 6.57 1.45 5.64
C ILE A 100 5.24 1.32 6.37
N LEU A 101 4.34 0.55 5.78
CA LEU A 101 3.07 0.16 6.38
C LEU A 101 3.17 -1.31 6.75
N ARG A 102 2.80 -1.60 7.99
CA ARG A 102 2.53 -2.96 8.44
C ARG A 102 1.03 -3.12 8.46
N CYS A 103 0.54 -4.03 7.64
CA CYS A 103 -0.86 -4.41 7.66
C CYS A 103 -0.94 -5.76 8.35
N ASP A 104 -1.65 -5.83 9.46
CA ASP A 104 -2.06 -7.13 9.98
C ASP A 104 -2.84 -7.83 8.86
N PRO A 105 -2.54 -9.10 8.53
CA PRO A 105 -3.30 -9.88 7.61
C PRO A 105 -4.70 -9.93 8.18
N ILE A 106 -5.62 -9.66 7.28
CA ILE A 106 -7.04 -9.71 7.52
C ILE A 106 -7.30 -11.02 8.26
N PRO A 107 -7.94 -11.01 9.44
CA PRO A 107 -8.27 -12.24 10.12
C PRO A 107 -9.09 -13.06 9.13
N SER A 108 -8.48 -14.13 8.59
CA SER A 108 -9.27 -15.19 7.98
C SER A 108 -10.20 -15.61 9.09
N ASP A 109 -11.49 -15.52 8.87
CA ASP A 109 -12.53 -16.03 9.76
C ASP A 109 -12.22 -17.51 10.08
N ARG A 110 -11.33 -17.73 11.05
CA ARG A 110 -11.00 -19.02 11.65
C ARG A 110 -12.03 -19.14 12.75
N SER A 111 -13.22 -19.55 12.32
CA SER A 111 -14.14 -20.34 13.14
C SER A 111 -14.41 -19.76 14.52
N VAL A 112 -15.48 -18.97 14.66
CA VAL A 112 -16.34 -19.13 15.83
C VAL A 112 -17.06 -20.48 15.65
N LEU A 113 -16.32 -21.56 15.85
CA LEU A 113 -16.86 -22.87 16.23
C LEU A 113 -16.30 -23.16 17.61
N GLY A 114 -17.09 -22.76 18.60
CA GLY A 114 -17.03 -23.15 20.00
C GLY A 114 -18.44 -23.03 20.55
#